data_AF-A0A2H0S2M4-F1
#
_entry.id   AF-A0A2H0S2M4-F1
#
_cell.length_a   1.000
_cell.length_b   1.000
_cell.length_c   1.000
_cell.angle_alpha   90.00
_cell.angle_beta   90.00
_cell.angle_gamma   90.00
#
_symmetry.space_group_name_H-M   'P 1'
#
loop_
_entity.id
_entity.type
_entity.pdbx_description
1 polymer ?
#
loop_
_entity_poly.entity_id
_entity_poly.type
_entity_poly.pdbx_seq_one_letter_code
_entity_poly.pdbx_strand_id
1 'polypeptide(L)'
;MQAIHTNHHAQGTLPTERKGAIARLNHILIACVRAFIHVLIFGVIIALLIFMATEVRDILEASVFDPQARNFLHDTAFVLVFIKALKILISYLETGRIAIRYLIEIVIIAPAIEIVFAPEKLSTPLLVIFALFSIVHLVIYLLLYDRIIAVDRNSHAESKEQYKMA
;
A
#
# COMPACT_ATOMS: atom_id res chain seq x y z
N MET A 1 66.11 -15.29 31.73
CA MET A 1 65.49 -14.02 32.17
C MET A 1 64.58 -13.53 31.05
N GLN A 2 63.28 -13.81 31.13
CA GLN A 2 62.19 -13.00 30.53
C GLN A 2 60.87 -13.69 30.85
N ALA A 3 60.14 -13.12 31.82
CA ALA A 3 58.80 -13.54 32.19
C ALA A 3 57.79 -12.87 31.25
N ILE A 4 57.00 -13.67 30.55
CA ILE A 4 55.90 -13.21 29.69
C ILE A 4 54.70 -12.95 30.59
N HIS A 5 54.36 -11.67 30.78
CA HIS A 5 53.20 -11.22 31.53
C HIS A 5 51.95 -11.35 30.66
N THR A 6 51.14 -12.38 30.90
CA THR A 6 49.82 -12.53 30.28
C THR A 6 48.81 -11.65 31.01
N ASN A 7 48.35 -10.59 30.33
CA ASN A 7 47.38 -9.65 30.86
C ASN A 7 45.95 -10.20 30.62
N HIS A 8 45.40 -10.88 31.62
CA HIS A 8 44.00 -11.31 31.61
C HIS A 8 43.08 -10.10 31.78
N HIS A 9 42.63 -9.53 30.67
CA HIS A 9 41.52 -8.58 30.66
C HIS A 9 40.24 -9.29 31.14
N ALA A 10 39.88 -9.03 32.39
CA ALA A 10 38.60 -9.41 32.98
C ALA A 10 37.45 -8.75 32.20
N GLN A 11 36.79 -9.53 31.33
CA GLN A 11 35.48 -9.15 30.80
C GLN A 11 34.48 -9.21 31.95
N GLY A 12 34.15 -8.05 32.51
CA GLY A 12 33.09 -7.89 33.50
C GLY A 12 31.74 -8.26 32.90
N THR A 13 31.32 -9.50 33.12
CA THR A 13 29.98 -9.96 32.78
C THR A 13 28.99 -9.29 33.74
N LEU A 14 28.08 -8.46 33.20
CA LEU A 14 27.01 -7.84 33.98
C LEU A 14 26.19 -8.92 34.72
N PRO A 15 25.84 -8.70 35.99
CA PRO A 15 25.12 -9.68 36.81
C PRO A 15 23.80 -10.06 36.15
N THR A 16 23.51 -11.37 36.14
CA THR A 16 22.39 -12.02 35.44
C THR A 16 21.02 -11.44 35.81
N GLU A 17 20.84 -10.93 37.03
CA GLU A 17 19.61 -10.22 37.43
C GLU A 17 19.35 -8.93 36.64
N ARG A 18 20.40 -8.15 36.37
CA ARG A 18 20.25 -6.83 35.73
C ARG A 18 19.86 -6.96 34.25
N LYS A 19 20.30 -8.06 33.60
CA LYS A 19 19.93 -8.36 32.20
C LYS A 19 18.44 -8.72 32.07
N GLY A 20 17.87 -9.42 33.05
CA GLY A 20 16.44 -9.79 33.06
C GLY A 20 15.51 -8.58 33.20
N ALA A 21 15.86 -7.61 34.06
CA ALA A 21 15.08 -6.40 34.25
C ALA A 21 15.04 -5.50 33.00
N ILE A 22 16.19 -5.33 32.33
CA ILE A 22 16.30 -4.53 31.10
C ILE A 22 15.51 -5.17 29.94
N ALA A 23 15.54 -6.50 29.82
CA ALA A 23 14.78 -7.22 28.80
C ALA A 23 13.26 -7.07 28.99
N ARG A 24 12.77 -7.12 30.24
CA ARG A 24 11.34 -6.90 30.54
C ARG A 24 10.91 -5.47 30.26
N LEU A 25 11.73 -4.47 30.60
CA LEU A 25 11.45 -3.07 30.34
C LEU A 25 11.33 -2.78 28.83
N ASN A 26 12.24 -3.35 28.04
CA ASN A 26 12.24 -3.17 26.59
C ASN A 26 11.02 -3.83 25.93
N HIS A 27 10.61 -5.00 26.44
CA HIS A 27 9.42 -5.69 25.94
C HIS A 27 8.13 -4.91 26.24
N ILE A 28 8.02 -4.29 27.42
CA ILE A 28 6.88 -3.44 27.78
C ILE A 28 6.85 -2.17 26.92
N LEU A 29 8.01 -1.54 26.71
CA LEU A 29 8.13 -0.35 25.87
C LEU A 29 7.68 -0.62 24.43
N ILE A 30 8.14 -1.73 23.83
CA ILE A 30 7.76 -2.14 22.47
C ILE A 30 6.25 -2.41 22.39
N ALA A 31 5.66 -3.04 23.41
CA ALA A 31 4.23 -3.28 23.47
C ALA A 31 3.42 -1.97 23.54
N CYS A 32 3.85 -1.01 24.35
CA CYS A 32 3.22 0.32 24.44
C CYS A 32 3.31 1.10 23.13
N VAL A 33 4.49 1.14 22.49
CA VAL A 33 4.66 1.83 21.20
C VAL A 33 3.78 1.21 20.13
N ARG A 34 3.70 -0.13 20.09
CA ARG A 34 2.82 -0.84 19.16
C ARG A 34 1.35 -0.50 19.40
N ALA A 35 0.89 -0.53 20.64
CA ALA A 35 -0.48 -0.18 21.00
C ALA A 35 -0.81 1.27 20.60
N PHE A 36 0.10 2.21 20.86
CA PHE A 36 -0.04 3.61 20.46
C PHE A 36 -0.18 3.77 18.94
N ILE A 37 0.66 3.08 18.15
CA ILE A 37 0.56 3.11 16.68
C ILE A 37 -0.80 2.55 16.23
N HIS A 38 -1.31 1.48 16.84
CA HIS A 38 -2.61 0.92 16.46
C HIS A 38 -3.76 1.87 16.77
N VAL A 39 -3.73 2.54 17.92
CA VAL A 39 -4.73 3.56 18.28
C VAL A 39 -4.67 4.75 17.32
N LEU A 40 -3.47 5.19 16.95
CA LEU A 40 -3.29 6.29 16.01
C LEU A 40 -3.82 5.93 14.62
N ILE A 41 -3.50 4.74 14.11
CA ILE A 41 -4.04 4.23 12.84
C ILE A 41 -5.56 4.13 12.90
N PHE A 42 -6.11 3.59 13.99
CA PHE A 42 -7.56 3.48 14.17
C PHE A 42 -8.25 4.85 14.19
N GLY A 43 -7.66 5.84 14.86
CA GLY A 43 -8.14 7.22 14.87
C GLY A 43 -8.16 7.85 13.48
N VAL A 44 -7.09 7.64 12.69
CA VAL A 44 -7.03 8.11 11.30
C VAL A 44 -8.09 7.44 10.44
N ILE A 45 -8.32 6.13 10.61
CA ILE A 45 -9.37 5.40 9.87
C ILE A 45 -10.76 5.96 10.22
N ILE A 46 -11.06 6.18 11.49
CA ILE A 46 -12.33 6.76 11.93
C ILE A 46 -12.51 8.17 11.35
N ALA A 47 -11.47 9.01 11.41
CA ALA A 47 -11.54 10.36 10.86
C ALA A 47 -11.77 10.37 9.35
N LEU A 48 -11.10 9.48 8.61
CA LEU A 48 -11.31 9.30 7.17
C LEU A 48 -12.71 8.79 6.85
N LEU A 49 -13.26 7.88 7.66
CA LEU A 49 -14.63 7.38 7.49
C LEU A 49 -15.67 8.47 7.74
N ILE A 50 -15.47 9.31 8.77
CA ILE A 50 -16.33 10.45 9.03
C ILE A 50 -16.25 11.45 7.88
N PHE A 51 -15.05 11.79 7.43
CA PHE A 51 -14.83 12.70 6.30
C PHE A 51 -15.49 12.19 5.02
N MET A 52 -15.31 10.91 4.69
CA MET A 52 -16.00 10.26 3.58
C MET A 52 -17.52 10.32 3.75
N ALA A 53 -18.05 10.05 4.95
CA ALA A 53 -19.48 10.05 5.19
C ALA A 53 -20.12 11.46 5.09
N THR A 54 -19.41 12.49 5.55
CA THR A 54 -19.89 13.89 5.45
C THR A 54 -19.85 14.38 4.02
N GLU A 55 -18.75 14.16 3.31
CA GLU A 55 -18.61 14.57 1.91
C GLU A 55 -19.56 13.79 0.99
N VAL A 56 -19.69 12.46 1.18
CA VAL A 56 -20.67 11.65 0.43
C VAL A 56 -22.10 12.14 0.67
N ARG A 57 -22.43 12.59 1.88
CA ARG A 57 -23.76 13.14 2.17
C ARG A 57 -23.99 14.46 1.44
N ASP A 58 -23.03 15.38 1.49
CA ASP A 58 -23.12 16.66 0.80
C ASP A 58 -23.22 16.46 -0.73
N ILE A 59 -22.59 15.42 -1.25
CA ILE A 59 -22.62 15.00 -2.66
C ILE A 59 -23.88 14.23 -3.05
N LEU A 60 -24.54 13.59 -2.10
CA LEU A 60 -25.82 12.93 -2.34
C LEU A 60 -26.97 13.94 -2.32
N GLU A 61 -26.81 15.03 -1.57
CA GLU A 61 -27.73 16.17 -1.53
C GLU A 61 -27.48 17.14 -2.70
N ALA A 62 -26.23 17.31 -3.16
CA ALA A 62 -25.91 17.96 -4.43
C ALA A 62 -26.16 17.00 -5.62
N SER A 63 -26.73 17.46 -6.73
CA SER A 63 -26.84 16.59 -7.91
C SER A 63 -25.46 16.09 -8.36
N VAL A 64 -25.34 14.85 -8.85
CA VAL A 64 -24.07 14.24 -9.34
C VAL A 64 -23.40 15.06 -10.47
N PHE A 65 -24.11 16.04 -11.03
CA PHE A 65 -23.63 16.97 -12.04
C PHE A 65 -23.17 18.34 -11.49
N ASP A 66 -23.17 18.54 -10.17
CA ASP A 66 -22.67 19.75 -9.54
C ASP A 66 -21.12 19.77 -9.56
N PRO A 67 -20.45 20.89 -9.91
CA PRO A 67 -19.00 20.92 -10.06
C PRO A 67 -18.24 20.54 -8.78
N GLN A 68 -18.84 20.79 -7.61
CA GLN A 68 -18.22 20.48 -6.32
C GLN A 68 -18.21 18.97 -6.04
N ALA A 69 -19.32 18.29 -6.31
CA ALA A 69 -19.42 16.82 -6.25
C ALA A 69 -18.47 16.14 -7.23
N ARG A 70 -18.36 16.68 -8.45
CA ARG A 70 -17.46 16.15 -9.48
C ARG A 70 -15.99 16.21 -9.06
N ASN A 71 -15.55 17.28 -8.40
CA ASN A 71 -14.18 17.41 -7.89
C ASN A 71 -13.88 16.36 -6.80
N PHE A 72 -14.80 16.14 -5.86
CA PHE A 72 -14.60 15.14 -4.82
C PHE A 72 -14.55 13.72 -5.39
N LEU A 73 -15.43 13.37 -6.34
CA LEU A 73 -15.39 12.05 -6.95
C LEU A 73 -14.07 11.86 -7.75
N HIS A 74 -13.60 12.90 -8.43
CA HIS A 74 -12.29 12.89 -9.10
C HIS A 74 -11.16 12.61 -8.10
N ASP A 75 -11.14 13.32 -6.97
CA ASP A 75 -10.12 13.15 -5.93
C ASP A 75 -10.19 11.77 -5.28
N THR A 76 -11.40 11.26 -5.03
CA THR A 76 -11.62 9.90 -4.52
C THR A 76 -11.08 8.86 -5.51
N ALA A 77 -11.36 9.03 -6.79
CA ALA A 77 -10.88 8.13 -7.82
C ALA A 77 -9.34 8.20 -7.98
N PHE A 78 -8.76 9.39 -7.83
CA PHE A 78 -7.32 9.58 -7.76
C PHE A 78 -6.69 8.86 -6.56
N VAL A 79 -7.31 8.93 -5.39
CA VAL A 79 -6.90 8.17 -4.19
C VAL A 79 -6.96 6.66 -4.43
N LEU A 80 -7.98 6.15 -5.14
CA LEU A 80 -8.06 4.73 -5.49
C LEU A 80 -6.88 4.28 -6.36
N VAL A 81 -6.53 5.08 -7.38
CA VAL A 81 -5.33 4.82 -8.21
C VAL A 81 -4.07 4.88 -7.35
N PHE A 82 -3.96 5.85 -6.44
CA PHE A 82 -2.82 6.00 -5.55
C PHE A 82 -2.65 4.80 -4.60
N ILE A 83 -3.74 4.29 -4.02
CA ILE A 83 -3.73 3.08 -3.18
C ILE A 83 -3.22 1.88 -3.98
N LYS A 84 -3.62 1.74 -5.26
CA LYS A 84 -3.13 0.66 -6.13
C LYS A 84 -1.65 0.83 -6.45
N ALA A 85 -1.19 2.05 -6.73
CA ALA A 85 0.22 2.34 -6.94
C ALA A 85 1.07 2.04 -5.69
N LEU A 86 0.55 2.36 -4.50
CA LEU A 86 1.20 2.00 -3.23
C LEU A 86 1.30 0.49 -3.05
N LYS A 87 0.27 -0.27 -3.43
CA LYS A 87 0.32 -1.75 -3.42
C LYS A 87 1.39 -2.31 -4.36
N ILE A 88 1.63 -1.67 -5.51
CA ILE A 88 2.73 -2.03 -6.41
C ILE A 88 4.07 -1.81 -5.70
N LEU A 89 4.25 -0.64 -5.09
CA LEU A 89 5.48 -0.31 -4.38
C LEU A 89 5.75 -1.27 -3.22
N ILE A 90 4.74 -1.56 -2.40
CA ILE A 90 4.85 -2.53 -1.29
C ILE A 90 5.21 -3.91 -1.83
N SER A 91 4.51 -4.39 -2.87
CA SER A 91 4.84 -5.67 -3.52
C SER A 91 6.28 -5.71 -4.00
N TYR A 92 6.76 -4.62 -4.59
CA TYR A 92 8.15 -4.51 -5.06
C TYR A 92 9.15 -4.52 -3.90
N LEU A 93 8.88 -3.82 -2.81
CA LEU A 93 9.74 -3.81 -1.62
C LEU A 93 9.78 -5.19 -0.92
N GLU A 94 8.67 -5.91 -0.90
CA GLU A 94 8.58 -7.23 -0.25
C GLU A 94 9.20 -8.35 -1.09
N THR A 95 9.06 -8.30 -2.42
CA THR A 95 9.40 -9.43 -3.30
C THR A 95 10.41 -9.12 -4.41
N GLY A 96 10.81 -7.85 -4.57
CA GLY A 96 11.63 -7.39 -5.69
C GLY A 96 10.93 -7.43 -7.05
N ARG A 97 9.63 -7.77 -7.10
CA ARG A 97 8.84 -7.92 -8.34
C ARG A 97 7.60 -7.03 -8.30
N ILE A 98 7.27 -6.47 -9.46
CA ILE A 98 6.07 -5.66 -9.66
C ILE A 98 4.87 -6.60 -9.82
N ALA A 99 3.87 -6.45 -8.96
CA ALA A 99 2.61 -7.18 -9.09
C ALA A 99 1.80 -6.67 -10.30
N ILE A 100 1.86 -7.42 -11.40
CA ILE A 100 1.26 -7.08 -12.70
C ILE A 100 -0.26 -6.86 -12.59
N ARG A 101 -0.94 -7.56 -11.67
CA ARG A 101 -2.37 -7.38 -11.42
C ARG A 101 -2.73 -5.92 -11.14
N TYR A 102 -2.00 -5.26 -10.24
CA TYR A 102 -2.28 -3.88 -9.87
C TYR A 102 -1.94 -2.90 -11.00
N LEU A 103 -0.91 -3.22 -11.79
CA LEU A 103 -0.56 -2.41 -12.96
C LEU A 103 -1.68 -2.41 -13.99
N ILE A 104 -2.23 -3.58 -14.32
CA ILE A 104 -3.34 -3.69 -15.29
C ILE A 104 -4.58 -2.97 -14.76
N GLU A 105 -4.89 -3.09 -13.47
CA GLU A 105 -6.01 -2.36 -12.85
C GLU A 105 -5.85 -0.84 -12.98
N ILE A 106 -4.65 -0.30 -12.79
CA ILE A 106 -4.38 1.14 -12.98
C ILE A 106 -4.57 1.54 -14.45
N VAL A 107 -4.07 0.73 -15.38
CA VAL A 107 -4.19 0.98 -16.83
C VAL A 107 -5.65 1.06 -17.27
N ILE A 108 -6.55 0.31 -16.64
CA ILE A 108 -7.99 0.35 -16.91
C ILE A 108 -8.65 1.56 -16.24
N ILE A 109 -8.34 1.80 -14.96
CA ILE A 109 -9.04 2.80 -14.13
C ILE A 109 -8.65 4.23 -14.54
N ALA A 110 -7.37 4.51 -14.79
CA ALA A 110 -6.89 5.88 -15.03
C ALA A 110 -7.59 6.57 -16.23
N PRO A 111 -7.68 5.97 -17.43
CA PRO A 111 -8.41 6.59 -18.54
C PRO A 111 -9.92 6.66 -18.29
N ALA A 112 -10.50 5.72 -17.54
CA ALA A 112 -11.92 5.79 -17.15
C ALA A 112 -12.21 6.99 -16.22
N ILE A 113 -11.31 7.28 -15.28
CA ILE A 113 -11.39 8.47 -14.41
C ILE A 113 -11.33 9.73 -15.26
N GLU A 114 -10.37 9.83 -16.19
CA GLU A 114 -10.22 11.01 -17.02
C GLU A 114 -11.48 11.28 -17.87
N ILE A 115 -12.09 10.23 -18.43
CA ILE A 115 -13.33 10.35 -19.22
C ILE A 115 -14.50 10.84 -18.35
N VAL A 116 -14.67 10.28 -17.15
CA VAL A 116 -15.82 10.57 -16.29
C VAL A 116 -15.69 11.95 -15.65
N PHE A 117 -14.48 12.35 -15.26
CA PHE A 117 -14.25 13.50 -14.40
C PHE A 117 -13.56 14.68 -15.07
N ALA A 118 -13.03 14.53 -16.29
CA ALA A 118 -12.44 15.62 -17.07
C ALA A 118 -12.81 15.57 -18.56
N PRO A 119 -14.08 15.26 -18.95
CA PRO A 119 -14.44 15.10 -20.35
C PRO A 119 -14.22 16.36 -21.19
N GLU A 120 -14.42 17.55 -20.61
CA GLU A 120 -14.20 18.82 -21.32
C GLU A 120 -12.72 19.18 -21.54
N LYS A 121 -11.80 18.51 -20.84
CA LYS A 121 -10.35 18.66 -21.07
C LYS A 121 -9.85 17.75 -22.19
N LEU A 122 -10.67 16.80 -22.64
CA LEU A 122 -10.35 15.85 -23.69
C LEU A 122 -10.98 16.28 -25.02
N SER A 123 -10.22 16.18 -26.10
CA SER A 123 -10.81 16.27 -27.45
C SER A 123 -11.66 15.03 -27.73
N THR A 124 -12.73 15.16 -28.52
CA THR A 124 -13.61 14.04 -28.87
C THR A 124 -12.86 12.81 -29.39
N PRO A 125 -11.83 12.94 -30.26
CA PRO A 125 -11.04 11.78 -30.69
C PRO A 125 -10.30 11.10 -29.53
N LEU A 126 -9.74 11.87 -28.60
CA LEU A 126 -9.00 11.33 -27.46
C LEU A 126 -9.92 10.61 -26.48
N LEU A 127 -11.12 11.14 -26.26
CA LEU A 127 -12.16 10.51 -25.42
C LEU A 127 -12.56 9.13 -25.98
N VAL A 128 -12.74 9.03 -27.31
CA VAL A 128 -13.03 7.74 -27.97
C VAL A 128 -11.87 6.77 -27.83
N ILE A 129 -10.62 7.23 -28.00
CA ILE A 129 -9.43 6.39 -27.82
C ILE A 129 -9.34 5.87 -26.38
N PHE A 130 -9.53 6.73 -25.38
CA PHE A 130 -9.47 6.32 -23.98
C PHE A 130 -10.61 5.35 -23.62
N ALA A 131 -11.81 5.54 -24.17
CA ALA A 131 -12.94 4.66 -23.94
C ALA A 131 -12.68 3.27 -24.53
N LEU A 132 -12.25 3.20 -25.79
CA LEU A 132 -11.88 1.95 -26.45
C LEU A 132 -10.72 1.26 -25.73
N PHE A 133 -9.69 2.02 -25.37
CA PHE A 133 -8.54 1.51 -24.63
C PHE A 133 -8.96 0.87 -23.30
N SER A 134 -9.79 1.57 -22.51
CA SER A 134 -10.28 1.07 -21.21
C SER A 134 -11.14 -0.18 -21.37
N ILE A 135 -12.07 -0.19 -22.33
CA ILE A 135 -12.96 -1.33 -22.59
C ILE A 135 -12.15 -2.55 -23.06
N VAL A 136 -11.23 -2.38 -24.01
CA VAL A 136 -10.40 -3.48 -24.51
C VAL A 136 -9.56 -4.08 -23.40
N HIS A 137 -8.90 -3.24 -22.58
CA HIS A 137 -8.10 -3.73 -21.45
C HIS A 137 -8.95 -4.39 -20.37
N LEU A 138 -10.16 -3.88 -20.12
CA LEU A 138 -11.11 -4.52 -19.20
C LEU A 138 -11.53 -5.91 -19.70
N VAL A 139 -11.86 -6.04 -20.98
CA VAL A 139 -12.21 -7.34 -21.59
C VAL A 139 -11.03 -8.31 -21.52
N ILE A 140 -9.83 -7.86 -21.88
CA ILE A 140 -8.61 -8.69 -21.77
C ILE A 140 -8.38 -9.11 -20.31
N TYR A 141 -8.51 -8.19 -19.36
CA TYR A 141 -8.35 -8.47 -17.94
C TYR A 141 -9.35 -9.51 -17.44
N LEU A 142 -10.62 -9.41 -17.85
CA LEU A 142 -11.65 -10.40 -17.48
C LEU A 142 -11.37 -11.78 -18.09
N LEU A 143 -10.96 -11.85 -19.35
CA LEU A 143 -10.66 -13.12 -20.03
C LEU A 143 -9.38 -13.79 -19.50
N LEU A 144 -8.39 -13.00 -19.06
CA LEU A 144 -7.10 -13.50 -18.58
C LEU A 144 -6.97 -13.44 -17.05
N TYR A 145 -8.05 -13.14 -16.32
CA TYR A 145 -8.03 -12.90 -14.88
C TYR A 145 -7.36 -14.03 -14.10
N ASP A 146 -7.77 -15.27 -14.38
CA ASP A 146 -7.23 -16.46 -13.72
C ASP A 146 -5.74 -16.65 -13.99
N ARG A 147 -5.29 -16.36 -15.22
CA ARG A 147 -3.87 -16.43 -15.59
C ARG A 147 -3.05 -15.37 -14.88
N ILE A 148 -3.56 -14.14 -14.79
CA ILE A 148 -2.91 -13.03 -14.10
C ILE A 148 -2.73 -13.37 -12.61
N ILE A 149 -3.77 -13.93 -11.97
CA ILE A 149 -3.69 -14.38 -10.57
C ILE A 149 -2.67 -15.51 -10.40
N ALA A 150 -2.65 -16.48 -11.32
CA ALA A 150 -1.72 -17.59 -11.25
C ALA A 150 -0.25 -17.10 -11.34
N VAL A 151 0.05 -16.19 -12.27
CA VAL A 151 1.39 -15.60 -12.43
C VAL A 151 1.83 -14.83 -11.18
N ASP A 152 0.92 -14.04 -10.61
CA ASP A 152 1.18 -13.25 -9.40
C ASP A 152 1.45 -14.17 -8.19
N ARG A 153 0.63 -15.22 -8.02
CA ARG A 153 0.81 -16.19 -6.94
C ARG A 153 2.12 -16.96 -7.04
N ASN A 154 2.51 -17.38 -8.24
CA ASN A 154 3.77 -18.09 -8.47
C ASN A 154 4.97 -17.20 -8.16
N SER A 155 4.91 -15.93 -8.53
CA SER A 155 5.95 -14.93 -8.23
C SER A 155 6.14 -14.72 -6.71
N HIS A 156 5.04 -14.73 -5.96
CA HIS A 156 5.08 -14.65 -4.49
C HIS A 156 5.55 -15.95 -3.81
N ALA A 157 5.33 -17.11 -4.42
CA ALA A 157 5.82 -18.38 -3.89
C ALA A 157 7.35 -18.50 -4.04
N GLU A 158 7.88 -18.17 -5.22
CA GLU A 158 9.32 -18.20 -5.52
C GLU A 158 10.13 -17.27 -4.60
N SER A 159 9.63 -16.05 -4.36
CA SER A 159 10.31 -15.09 -3.48
C SER A 159 10.35 -15.56 -2.01
N LYS A 160 9.29 -16.22 -1.53
CA LYS A 160 9.28 -16.81 -0.17
C LYS A 160 10.26 -17.97 -0.03
N GLU A 161 10.45 -18.78 -1.06
CA GLU A 161 11.44 -19.86 -1.02
C GLU A 161 12.87 -19.32 -1.01
N GLN A 162 13.17 -18.29 -1.81
CA GLN A 162 14.48 -17.64 -1.80
C GLN A 162 14.84 -17.06 -0.42
N TYR A 163 13.88 -16.46 0.29
CA TYR A 163 14.11 -15.93 1.64
C TYR A 163 14.33 -17.03 2.69
N LYS A 164 13.77 -18.23 2.52
CA LYS A 164 14.00 -19.36 3.43
C LYS A 164 15.39 -19.99 3.27
N MET A 165 16.05 -19.78 2.13
CA MET A 165 17.36 -20.34 1.84
C MET A 165 18.53 -19.37 2.10
N ALA A 166 18.22 -18.10 2.40
CA ALA A 166 19.19 -17.05 2.75
C ALA A 166 19.29 -16.86 4.26
#